data_AF-A0A3D5MHA1-F1
#
_entry.id   AF-A0A3D5MHA1-F1
#
_cell.length_a   1.000
_cell.length_b   1.000
_cell.length_c   1.000
_cell.angle_alpha   90.00
_cell.angle_beta   90.00
_cell.angle_gamma   90.00
#
_symmetry.space_group_name_H-M   'P 1'
#
loop_
_entity.id
_entity.type
_entity.pdbx_description
1 polymer ?
#
loop_
_entity_poly.entity_id
_entity_poly.type
_entity_poly.pdbx_seq_one_letter_code
_entity_poly.pdbx_strand_id
1 'polypeptide(L)' 'TGVILTGMGKDGAKGLLAMRQAGARTLGQDEASCVVYGMPRAAFELGAVERQLPLSRMAPAILESCAARTAAPQTVA' A
#
# COMPACT_ATOMS: atom_id res chain seq x y z
N THR A 1 -0.58 5.62 -5.46
CA THR A 1 -0.29 4.37 -4.75
C THR A 1 0.55 4.69 -3.55
N GLY A 2 0.17 4.20 -2.36
CA GLY A 2 0.99 4.24 -1.16
C GLY A 2 1.55 2.86 -0.85
N VAL A 3 2.76 2.79 -0.29
CA VAL A 3 3.43 1.53 0.03
C VAL A 3 4.09 1.65 1.39
N ILE A 4 3.99 0.62 2.20
CA ILE A 4 4.73 0.50 3.46
C ILE A 4 5.49 -0.82 3.51
N LEU A 5 6.78 -0.75 3.80
CA LEU A 5 7.71 -1.87 3.80
C LEU A 5 8.21 -2.16 5.22
N THR A 6 8.97 -3.24 5.34
CA THR A 6 9.67 -3.65 6.57
C THR A 6 10.29 -2.47 7.32
N GLY A 7 10.19 -2.52 8.65
CA GLY A 7 10.81 -1.56 9.55
C GLY A 7 10.08 -1.48 10.89
N MET A 8 10.68 -0.76 11.83
CA MET A 8 10.21 -0.70 13.21
C MET A 8 9.18 0.40 13.44
N GLY A 9 8.28 0.19 14.41
CA GLY A 9 7.36 1.22 14.88
C GLY A 9 6.08 1.31 14.05
N LYS A 10 5.51 2.52 13.99
CA LYS A 10 4.20 2.79 13.39
C LYS A 10 4.20 4.03 12.47
N ASP A 11 5.38 4.52 12.14
CA ASP A 11 5.50 5.65 11.22
C ASP A 11 4.94 5.27 9.85
N GLY A 12 4.36 6.24 9.15
CA GLY A 12 3.70 6.03 7.86
C GLY A 12 2.30 5.40 7.94
N ALA A 13 1.91 4.70 9.02
CA ALA A 13 0.60 4.02 9.09
C ALA A 13 -0.59 4.99 8.92
N LYS A 14 -0.57 6.13 9.63
CA LYS A 14 -1.61 7.17 9.51
C LYS A 14 -1.59 7.87 8.14
N GLY A 15 -0.38 8.12 7.60
CA GLY A 15 -0.24 8.69 6.26
C GLY A 15 -0.79 7.76 5.19
N LEU A 16 -0.49 6.46 5.28
CA LEU A 16 -1.01 5.45 4.38
C LEU A 16 -2.54 5.32 4.50
N LEU A 17 -3.10 5.42 5.71
CA LEU A 17 -4.55 5.44 5.90
C LEU A 17 -5.18 6.64 5.19
N ALA A 18 -4.61 7.83 5.35
CA ALA A 18 -5.09 9.04 4.67
C ALA A 18 -5.05 8.87 3.15
N MET A 19 -4.00 8.25 2.61
CA MET A 19 -3.93 7.91 1.17
C MET A 19 -5.06 6.96 0.75
N ARG A 20 -5.32 5.90 1.53
CA ARG A 20 -6.41 4.95 1.25
C ARG A 20 -7.77 5.63 1.26
N GLN A 21 -8.02 6.48 2.26
CA GLN A 21 -9.26 7.25 2.38
C GLN A 21 -9.45 8.24 1.22
N ALA A 22 -8.36 8.75 0.65
CA ALA A 22 -8.37 9.57 -0.56
C ALA A 22 -8.50 8.76 -1.87
N GLY A 23 -8.75 7.45 -1.80
CA GLY A 23 -8.94 6.57 -2.95
C GLY A 23 -7.66 6.03 -3.58
N ALA A 24 -6.49 6.23 -2.94
CA ALA A 24 -5.26 5.61 -3.43
C ALA A 24 -5.23 4.10 -3.14
N ARG A 25 -4.68 3.33 -4.08
CA ARG A 25 -4.25 1.95 -3.83
C ARG A 25 -3.16 1.94 -2.77
N THR A 26 -3.26 1.07 -1.76
CA THR A 26 -2.27 0.96 -0.68
C THR A 26 -1.78 -0.47 -0.49
N LEU A 27 -0.45 -0.63 -0.45
CA LEU A 27 0.20 -1.94 -0.39
C LEU A 27 1.05 -2.02 0.89
N GLY A 28 1.06 -3.19 1.53
CA GLY A 28 1.92 -3.49 2.68
C GLY A 28 2.78 -4.72 2.39
N GLN A 29 4.03 -4.71 2.82
CA GLN A 29 4.87 -5.91 2.78
C GLN A 29 4.36 -6.95 3.79
N ASP A 30 4.26 -8.21 3.37
CA ASP A 30 3.86 -9.30 4.26
C ASP A 30 4.90 -9.61 5.34
N GLU A 31 4.45 -10.28 6.41
CA GLU A 31 5.31 -10.64 7.54
C GLU A 31 6.46 -11.57 7.12
N ALA A 32 6.17 -12.56 6.27
CA ALA A 32 7.13 -13.59 5.87
C ALA A 32 8.35 -13.04 5.11
N SER A 33 8.21 -11.94 4.39
CA SER A 33 9.32 -11.30 3.68
C SER A 33 9.93 -10.12 4.43
N CYS A 34 9.34 -9.67 5.55
CA CYS A 34 9.88 -8.58 6.35
C CYS A 34 11.08 -9.02 7.19
N VAL A 35 12.05 -8.11 7.35
CA VAL A 35 13.08 -8.27 8.39
C VAL A 35 12.50 -7.91 9.76
N VAL A 36 11.70 -6.83 9.81
CA VAL A 36 10.97 -6.38 10.99
C VAL A 36 9.55 -6.02 10.56
N TYR A 37 8.58 -6.82 11.00
CA TYR A 37 7.16 -6.62 10.70
C TYR A 37 6.51 -5.64 11.71
N GLY A 38 7.10 -4.45 11.86
CA GLY A 38 6.59 -3.39 12.73
C GLY A 38 5.63 -2.45 12.01
N MET A 39 6.17 -1.64 11.09
CA MET A 39 5.39 -0.65 10.34
C MET A 39 4.31 -1.28 9.46
N PRO A 40 4.57 -2.36 8.71
CA PRO A 40 3.51 -3.00 7.90
C PRO A 40 2.38 -3.57 8.75
N ARG A 41 2.70 -4.17 9.90
CA ARG A 41 1.71 -4.66 10.88
C ARG A 41 0.83 -3.52 11.39
N ALA A 42 1.45 -2.43 11.85
CA ALA A 42 0.72 -1.27 12.38
C ALA A 42 -0.21 -0.65 11.33
N ALA A 43 0.21 -0.59 10.07
CA ALA A 43 -0.62 -0.10 8.98
C ALA A 43 -1.74 -1.09 8.61
N PHE A 44 -1.48 -2.39 8.63
CA PHE A 44 -2.50 -3.42 8.37
C PHE A 44 -3.59 -3.41 9.44
N GLU A 45 -3.21 -3.42 10.72
CA GLU A 45 -4.13 -3.36 11.87
C GLU A 45 -4.98 -2.08 11.87
N LEU A 46 -4.43 -0.96 11.40
CA LEU A 46 -5.14 0.31 11.24
C LEU A 46 -6.12 0.32 10.05
N GLY A 47 -6.15 -0.73 9.23
CA GLY A 47 -6.92 -0.76 7.99
C GLY A 47 -6.35 0.13 6.89
N ALA A 48 -5.08 0.54 6.99
CA ALA A 48 -4.42 1.37 5.97
C ALA A 48 -3.97 0.56 4.75
N VAL A 49 -3.73 -0.75 4.91
CA VAL A 49 -3.24 -1.63 3.84
C VAL A 49 -4.41 -2.31 3.12
N GLU A 50 -4.50 -2.13 1.81
CA GLU A 50 -5.49 -2.79 0.96
C GLU A 50 -5.06 -4.21 0.56
N ARG A 51 -3.80 -4.39 0.16
CA ARG A 51 -3.21 -5.70 -0.17
C ARG A 51 -1.88 -5.90 0.55
N GLN A 52 -1.70 -7.06 1.17
CA GLN A 52 -0.41 -7.51 1.68
C GLN A 52 0.29 -8.39 0.65
N LEU A 53 1.58 -8.16 0.40
CA LEU A 53 2.34 -8.83 -0.65
C LEU A 53 3.77 -9.14 -0.20
N PRO A 54 4.38 -10.25 -0.67
CA PRO A 54 5.79 -10.49 -0.45
C PRO A 54 6.64 -9.45 -1.18
N LEU A 55 7.84 -9.17 -0.67
CA LEU A 55 8.76 -8.17 -1.25
C LEU A 55 9.00 -8.38 -2.75
N SER A 56 9.13 -9.64 -3.19
CA SER A 56 9.32 -10.01 -4.61
C SER A 56 8.16 -9.62 -5.52
N ARG A 57 6.95 -9.42 -4.98
CA ARG A 57 5.76 -8.98 -5.71
C ARG A 57 5.49 -7.48 -5.60
N MET A 58 6.27 -6.76 -4.80
CA MET A 58 6.00 -5.34 -4.53
C MET A 58 6.18 -4.46 -5.77
N ALA A 59 7.33 -4.58 -6.45
CA ALA A 59 7.61 -3.80 -7.66
C ALA A 59 6.53 -3.96 -8.76
N PRO A 60 6.15 -5.18 -9.19
CA PRO A 60 5.11 -5.34 -10.19
C PRO A 60 3.74 -4.82 -9.72
N ALA A 61 3.39 -5.00 -8.45
CA ALA A 61 2.12 -4.50 -7.91
C ALA A 61 2.05 -2.96 -7.85
N ILE A 62 3.18 -2.29 -7.59
CA ILE A 62 3.28 -0.83 -7.64
C ILE A 62 3.01 -0.34 -9.07
N LEU A 63 3.67 -0.94 -10.06
CA LEU A 63 3.50 -0.58 -11.48
C LEU A 63 2.06 -0.80 -11.95
N GLU A 64 1.47 -1.95 -11.65
CA GLU A 64 0.06 -2.26 -11.92
C GLU A 64 -0.87 -1.20 -11.32
N SER A 65 -0.67 -0.86 -10.05
CA SER A 65 -1.50 0.11 -9.32
C SER A 65 -1.37 1.53 -9.87
N CYS A 66 -0.25 1.86 -10.53
CA CYS A 66 -0.04 3.15 -11.18
C CYS A 66 -0.62 3.19 -12.60
N ALA A 67 -0.50 2.09 -13.36
CA ALA A 67 -0.99 1.96 -14.73
C ALA A 67 -2.53 1.96 -14.83
N ALA A 68 -3.22 1.45 -13.81
CA ALA A 68 -4.69 1.39 -13.79
C ALA A 68 -5.39 2.78 -13.84
N ARG A 69 -4.67 3.90 -13.69
CA ARG A 69 -5.21 5.27 -13.82
C ARG A 69 -5.18 5.84 -15.24
N THR A 70 -4.58 5.16 -16.23
CA THR A 70 -4.51 5.69 -17.60
C THR A 70 -5.81 5.45 -18.39
N ALA A 71 -6.75 4.68 -17.85
CA ALA A 71 -8.07 4.45 -18.46
C ALA A 71 -9.16 5.33 -17.82
N ALA A 72 -9.24 6.60 -18.20
CA ALA A 72 -10.50 7.36 -18.11
C ALA A 72 -10.55 8.47 -19.18
N PRO A 73 -11.31 8.28 -20.28
CA PRO A 73 -12.09 9.39 -20.81
C PRO A 73 -13.24 9.64 -19.83
N GLN A 74 -13.25 10.80 -19.17
CA GLN A 74 -14.43 11.26 -18.44
C GLN A 74 -15.37 11.93 -19.45
N THR A 75 -16.27 11.15 -20.06
CA THR A 75 -17.46 11.72 -20.69
C THR A 75 -18.49 11.89 -19.59
N VAL A 76 -18.65 13.12 -19.12
CA VAL A 76 -19.81 13.53 -18.32
C VAL A 76 -20.94 13.77 -19.32
N ALA A 77 -22.03 13.00 -19.19
CA ALA A 77 -23.34 13.32 -19.77
C ALA A 77 -24.21 13.97 -18.69
#